data_AF-A0A429E6L7-F1
#
_entry.id   AF-A0A429E6L7-F1
#
_cell.length_a   1.000
_cell.length_b   1.000
_cell.length_c   1.000
_cell.angle_alpha   90.00
_cell.angle_beta   90.00
_cell.angle_gamma   90.00
#
_symmetry.space_group_name_H-M   'P 1'
#
loop_
_entity.id
_entity.type
_entity.pdbx_description
1 polymer ?
#
loop_
_entity_poly.entity_id
_entity_poly.type
_entity_poly.pdbx_seq_one_letter_code
_entity_poly.pdbx_strand_id
1 'polypeptide(L)' 'MNRKTAELARELNACATTIPPAVTALLAGRLSVQEQRDLADRLTTAAGLLRTFASEQEAWNAPSPAPEHRLDDKDG' A
#
# COMPACT_ATOMS: atom_id res chain seq x y z
N MET A 1 2.90 -9.56 -12.35
CA MET A 1 2.17 -8.64 -11.47
C MET A 1 0.72 -9.11 -11.42
N ASN A 2 0.21 -9.52 -10.25
CA ASN A 2 -1.15 -10.05 -10.15
C ASN A 2 -2.18 -8.91 -10.29
N ARG A 3 -3.44 -9.23 -10.61
CA ARG A 3 -4.52 -8.24 -10.82
C ARG A 3 -4.71 -7.32 -9.60
N LYS A 4 -4.55 -7.85 -8.39
CA LYS A 4 -4.65 -7.07 -7.14
C LYS A 4 -3.57 -6.01 -7.04
N THR A 5 -2.33 -6.30 -7.44
CA THR A 5 -1.25 -5.31 -7.44
C THR A 5 -1.52 -4.17 -8.42
N ALA A 6 -2.09 -4.46 -9.59
CA ALA A 6 -2.41 -3.43 -10.58
C ALA A 6 -3.55 -2.51 -10.09
N GLU A 7 -4.54 -3.07 -9.39
CA GLU A 7 -5.62 -2.31 -8.75
C GLU A 7 -5.05 -1.42 -7.62
N LEU A 8 -4.19 -1.96 -6.75
CA LEU A 8 -3.48 -1.20 -5.72
C LEU A 8 -2.66 -0.03 -6.28
N ALA A 9 -1.89 -0.27 -7.35
CA ALA A 9 -1.08 0.76 -7.98
C ALA A 9 -1.94 1.88 -8.59
N ARG A 10 -3.11 1.54 -9.16
CA ARG A 10 -4.05 2.54 -9.71
C ARG A 10 -4.65 3.40 -8.61
N GLU A 11 -5.06 2.80 -7.51
CA GLU A 11 -5.64 3.55 -6.38
C GLU A 11 -4.60 4.46 -5.71
N LEU A 12 -3.37 3.98 -5.52
CA LEU A 12 -2.25 4.80 -5.05
C LEU A 12 -1.97 5.99 -5.98
N ASN A 13 -2.03 5.79 -7.30
CA ASN A 13 -1.86 6.87 -8.27
C ASN A 13 -2.99 7.91 -8.21
N ALA A 14 -4.23 7.48 -7.97
CA ALA A 14 -5.36 8.40 -7.75
C ALA A 14 -5.16 9.26 -6.48
N CYS A 15 -4.64 8.67 -5.40
CA CYS A 15 -4.25 9.42 -4.20
C CYS A 15 -3.11 10.42 -4.48
N ALA A 16 -2.07 9.98 -5.19
CA ALA A 16 -0.89 10.79 -5.49
C ALA A 16 -1.21 12.04 -6.35
N THR A 17 -2.27 11.98 -7.16
CA THR A 17 -2.69 13.11 -8.01
C THR A 17 -3.62 14.10 -7.30
N THR A 18 -4.35 13.67 -6.28
CA THR A 18 -5.41 14.48 -5.65
C THR A 18 -5.03 15.03 -4.28
N ILE A 19 -4.20 14.33 -3.51
CA ILE A 19 -3.80 14.76 -2.16
C ILE A 19 -2.89 16.00 -2.20
N PRO A 20 -1.82 16.08 -3.02
CA PRO A 20 -0.91 17.23 -2.96
C PRO A 20 -1.60 18.58 -3.23
N PRO A 21 -2.45 18.73 -4.26
CA PRO A 21 -3.19 19.98 -4.47
C PRO A 21 -4.11 20.33 -3.30
N ALA A 22 -4.78 19.34 -2.69
CA ALA A 22 -5.65 19.55 -1.55
C ALA A 22 -4.87 19.96 -0.29
N VAL A 23 -3.67 19.40 -0.07
CA VAL A 23 -2.76 19.84 1.00
C VAL A 23 -2.29 21.27 0.76
N THR A 24 -1.93 21.64 -0.47
CA THR A 24 -1.60 23.04 -0.80
C THR A 24 -2.78 23.99 -0.53
N ALA A 25 -4.02 23.57 -0.82
CA ALA A 25 -5.20 24.35 -0.50
C ALA A 25 -5.44 24.46 1.01
N LEU A 26 -5.21 23.39 1.78
CA LEU A 26 -5.28 23.39 3.24
C LEU A 26 -4.31 24.39 3.85
N LEU A 27 -3.03 24.34 3.44
CA LEU A 27 -1.97 25.21 3.95
C LEU A 27 -2.20 26.69 3.59
N ALA A 28 -2.90 26.94 2.49
CA ALA A 28 -3.31 28.28 2.08
C ALA A 28 -4.61 28.77 2.76
N GLY A 29 -5.21 27.97 3.66
CA GLY A 29 -6.47 28.30 4.33
C GLY A 29 -7.68 28.35 3.39
N ARG A 30 -7.63 27.64 2.25
CA ARG A 30 -8.66 27.69 1.19
C ARG A 30 -9.69 26.56 1.26
N LEU A 31 -9.54 25.62 2.20
CA LEU A 31 -10.49 24.52 2.38
C LEU A 31 -11.51 24.83 3.47
N SER A 32 -12.78 24.60 3.16
CA SER A 32 -13.86 24.49 4.14
C SER A 32 -13.64 23.31 5.10
N VAL A 33 -14.30 23.33 6.26
CA VAL A 33 -14.21 22.23 7.25
C VAL A 33 -14.59 20.88 6.64
N GLN A 34 -15.56 20.85 5.72
CA GLN A 34 -15.94 19.61 5.05
C GLN A 34 -14.82 19.10 4.13
N GLU A 35 -14.22 19.97 3.32
CA GLU A 35 -13.10 19.60 2.44
C GLU A 35 -11.86 19.15 3.24
N GLN A 36 -11.64 19.72 4.43
CA GLN A 36 -10.59 19.27 5.33
C GLN A 36 -10.82 17.84 5.83
N ARG A 37 -12.07 17.47 6.13
CA ARG A 37 -12.45 16.10 6.50
C ARG A 37 -12.28 15.14 5.33
N ASP A 38 -12.74 15.52 4.14
CA ASP A 38 -12.59 14.71 2.94
C ASP A 38 -11.10 14.48 2.62
N LEU A 39 -10.23 15.48 2.85
CA LEU A 39 -8.78 15.31 2.74
C LEU A 39 -8.21 14.34 3.78
N ALA A 40 -8.67 14.40 5.04
CA ALA A 40 -8.25 13.47 6.09
C ALA A 40 -8.63 12.03 5.76
N ASP A 41 -9.83 11.81 5.22
CA ASP A 41 -10.28 10.48 4.78
C ASP A 41 -9.41 9.96 3.62
N ARG A 42 -9.12 10.80 2.62
CA ARG A 42 -8.22 10.46 1.50
C ARG A 42 -6.81 10.08 1.98
N LEU A 43 -6.26 10.82 2.95
CA LEU A 43 -4.96 10.51 3.55
C LEU A 43 -4.98 9.16 4.27
N THR A 44 -6.06 8.86 4.99
CA THR A 44 -6.27 7.58 5.67
C THR A 44 -6.34 6.42 4.66
N THR A 45 -7.08 6.60 3.57
CA THR A 45 -7.14 5.63 2.47
C THR A 45 -5.76 5.40 1.86
N ALA A 46 -5.02 6.47 1.53
CA ALA A 46 -3.67 6.36 0.96
C ALA A 46 -2.70 5.60 1.89
N ALA A 47 -2.75 5.88 3.20
CA ALA A 47 -1.95 5.18 4.20
C ALA A 47 -2.32 3.69 4.32
N GLY A 48 -3.60 3.34 4.16
CA GLY A 48 -4.06 1.95 4.07
C GLY A 48 -3.45 1.24 2.86
N LEU A 49 -3.57 1.85 1.68
CA LEU A 49 -3.05 1.29 0.42
C LEU A 49 -1.54 1.10 0.44
N LEU A 50 -0.80 2.07 0.98
CA LEU A 50 0.66 1.98 1.10
C LEU A 50 1.09 0.82 2.00
N ARG A 51 0.39 0.61 3.12
CA ARG A 51 0.65 -0.53 4.02
C ARG A 51 0.39 -1.86 3.32
N THR A 52 -0.74 -1.99 2.63
CA THR A 52 -1.04 -3.21 1.87
C THR A 52 -0.01 -3.45 0.76
N PHE A 53 0.40 -2.41 0.03
CA PHE A 53 1.42 -2.54 -1.01
C PHE A 53 2.77 -3.00 -0.43
N ALA A 54 3.19 -2.42 0.69
CA ALA A 54 4.42 -2.82 1.38
C ALA A 54 4.37 -4.29 1.84
N SER A 55 3.26 -4.73 2.45
CA SER A 55 3.08 -6.12 2.87
C SER A 55 3.10 -7.10 1.69
N GLU A 56 2.46 -6.76 0.57
CA GLU A 56 2.51 -7.59 -0.64
C GLU A 56 3.93 -7.65 -1.23
N GLN A 57 4.65 -6.52 -1.22
CA GLN A 57 6.04 -6.45 -1.68
C GLN A 57 6.99 -7.29 -0.81
N GLU A 58 6.82 -7.27 0.52
CA GLU A 58 7.56 -8.13 1.45
C GLU A 58 7.29 -9.61 1.18
N ALA A 59 6.01 -9.98 0.96
CA ALA A 59 5.63 -11.35 0.63
C ALA A 59 6.26 -11.85 -0.68
N TRP A 60 6.45 -10.98 -1.68
CA TRP A 60 7.13 -11.35 -2.93
C TRP A 60 8.65 -11.47 -2.78
N ASN A 61 9.24 -10.69 -1.86
CA ASN A 61 10.68 -10.67 -1.61
C ASN A 61 11.13 -11.70 -0.58
N ALA A 62 10.19 -12.34 0.13
CA ALA A 62 10.50 -13.38 1.09
C ALA A 62 11.24 -14.54 0.38
N PRO A 63 12.44 -14.93 0.85
CA PRO A 63 13.14 -16.08 0.29
C PRO A 63 12.25 -17.31 0.41
N SER A 64 12.12 -18.10 -0.68
CA SER A 64 11.38 -19.35 -0.61
C SER A 64 11.93 -20.23 0.52
N PRO A 65 11.06 -20.86 1.33
CA PRO A 65 11.52 -21.76 2.37
C PRO A 65 12.41 -22.82 1.72
N ALA A 66 13.63 -22.98 2.25
CA ALA A 66 14.51 -24.04 1.81
C ALA A 66 13.75 -25.37 1.93
N PRO A 67 13.82 -26.25 0.93
CA PRO A 67 13.18 -27.55 1.03
C PRO A 67 13.67 -28.22 2.31
N GLU A 68 12.74 -28.59 3.19
CA GLU A 68 13.06 -29.37 4.37
C GLU A 68 13.77 -30.63 3.88
N HIS A 69 15.06 -30.72 4.17
CA HIS A 69 15.82 -31.94 3.96
C HIS A 69 15.20 -32.95 4.92
N ARG A 70 14.19 -33.70 4.47
CA ARG A 70 13.91 -35.01 5.03
C ARG A 70 15.18 -35.80 4.77
N LEU A 71 16.03 -35.87 5.79
CA LEU A 71 16.89 -37.01 5.96
C LEU A 71 15.92 -38.17 6.15
N ASP A 72 15.54 -38.80 5.03
CA ASP A 72 15.10 -40.18 5.09
C ASP A 72 16.30 -40.93 5.66
N ASP A 73 16.27 -41.18 6.97
CA ASP A 73 17.09 -42.20 7.61
C ASP A 73 16.76 -43.53 6.91
N LYS A 74 17.43 -43.79 5.80
CA LYS A 74 17.54 -45.12 5.22
C LYS A 74 18.57 -45.86 6.05
N ASP A 75 18.06 -46.70 6.93
CA ASP A 75 18.60 -47.99 7.39
C ASP A 75 20.11 -48.21 7.29
N GLY A 76 20.73 -48.40 8.45
CA GLY A 76 22.03 -49.05 8.64
C GLY A 76 22.07 -49.82 9.95
#